data_AF-A0A8R1IHT5-F1
#
_entry.id   AF-A0A8R1IHT5-F1
#
_cell.length_a   1.000
_cell.length_b   1.000
_cell.length_c   1.000
_cell.angle_alpha   90.00
_cell.angle_beta   90.00
_cell.angle_gamma   90.00
#
_symmetry.space_group_name_H-M   'P 1'
#
loop_
_entity.id
_entity.type
_entity.pdbx_description
1 polymer ?
#
loop_
_entity_poly.entity_id
_entity_poly.type
_entity_poly.pdbx_seq_one_letter_code
_entity_poly.pdbx_strand_id
1 'polypeptide(L)'
;MMYRKALTGRLARFQILIQDYNIEIVYRPGKENQVADTLSRYHPVKINALESVLKIDLKRILEEQENDERIKETRNLVKTQLIQDGIIFTLKGNNEWVICLPPESKYGRVLDQD
;
A
#
# COMPACT_ATOMS: atom_id res chain seq x y z
N MET A 1 -11.25 12.49 43.77
CA MET A 1 -10.09 13.38 43.97
C MET A 1 -8.84 12.59 43.56
N MET A 2 -8.18 12.93 42.44
CA MET A 2 -7.00 12.18 41.99
C MET A 2 -5.84 12.39 42.98
N TYR A 3 -5.35 11.30 43.56
CA TYR A 3 -4.18 11.27 44.43
C TYR A 3 -2.94 11.72 43.63
N ARG A 4 -2.46 12.95 43.87
CA ARG A 4 -1.31 13.51 43.17
C ARG A 4 -0.02 12.91 43.73
N LYS A 5 0.36 11.73 43.23
CA LYS A 5 1.78 11.35 43.20
C LYS A 5 2.48 12.30 42.21
N ALA A 6 3.70 12.75 42.48
CA ALA A 6 4.44 13.51 41.49
C ALA A 6 4.75 12.59 40.29
N LEU A 7 3.98 12.71 39.21
CA LEU A 7 4.26 12.00 37.96
C LEU A 7 5.50 12.66 37.34
N THR A 8 6.54 11.87 37.04
CA THR A 8 7.79 12.37 36.44
C THR A 8 7.99 11.81 35.03
N GLY A 9 8.66 12.59 34.18
CA GLY A 9 9.09 12.16 32.85
C GLY A 9 7.94 11.78 31.91
N ARG A 10 7.99 10.56 31.36
CA ARG A 10 7.05 10.08 30.33
C ARG A 10 5.60 10.08 30.82
N LEU A 11 5.37 9.79 32.09
CA LEU A 11 4.02 9.71 32.66
C LEU A 11 3.36 11.09 32.77
N ALA A 12 4.13 12.13 33.14
CA ALA A 12 3.64 13.51 33.15
C ALA A 12 3.29 14.02 31.74
N ARG A 13 4.10 13.68 30.73
CA ARG A 13 3.82 14.07 29.34
C ARG A 13 2.52 13.45 28.83
N PHE A 14 2.30 12.16 29.07
CA PHE A 14 1.05 11.51 28.66
C PHE A 14 -0.15 11.99 29.47
N GLN A 15 0.03 12.35 30.75
CA GLN A 15 -1.05 12.93 31.54
C GLN A 15 -1.55 14.25 30.93
N ILE A 16 -0.66 15.13 30.47
CA ILE A 16 -1.05 16.38 29.79
C ILE A 16 -1.79 16.05 28.48
N LEU A 17 -1.26 15.13 27.67
CA LEU A 17 -1.87 14.76 26.40
C LEU A 17 -3.28 14.17 26.55
N ILE A 18 -3.48 13.32 27.55
CA ILE A 18 -4.75 12.60 27.77
C ILE A 18 -5.81 13.52 28.38
N GLN A 19 -5.42 14.58 29.10
CA GLN A 19 -6.36 15.51 29.73
C GLN A 19 -7.30 16.22 28.74
N ASP A 20 -6.88 16.37 27.48
CA ASP A 20 -7.69 16.98 26.42
C ASP A 20 -8.85 16.07 25.95
N TYR A 21 -8.84 14.79 26.33
CA TYR A 21 -9.82 13.81 25.89
C TYR A 21 -10.69 13.31 27.04
N ASN A 22 -11.98 13.12 26.79
CA ASN A 22 -12.88 12.44 27.73
C ASN A 22 -12.75 10.92 27.55
N ILE A 23 -11.73 10.31 28.16
CA ILE A 23 -11.45 8.88 28.05
C ILE A 23 -11.31 8.19 29.40
N GLU A 24 -11.55 6.87 29.40
CA GLU A 24 -11.33 5.99 30.54
C GLU A 24 -10.17 5.02 30.25
N ILE A 25 -9.26 4.85 31.21
CA ILE A 25 -8.12 3.93 31.08
C ILE A 25 -8.51 2.58 31.70
N VAL A 26 -8.72 1.57 30.86
CA VAL A 26 -9.11 0.22 31.27
C VAL A 26 -8.01 -0.78 30.90
N TYR A 27 -7.68 -1.69 31.82
CA TYR A 27 -6.76 -2.79 31.55
C TYR A 27 -7.40 -3.81 30.59
N ARG A 28 -6.65 -4.21 29.56
CA ARG A 28 -7.04 -5.27 28.63
C ARG A 28 -6.02 -6.41 28.66
N PRO A 29 -6.45 -7.67 28.89
CA PRO A 29 -5.54 -8.81 28.87
C PRO A 29 -5.02 -9.07 27.45
N GLY A 30 -3.82 -9.64 27.33
CA GLY A 30 -3.14 -9.78 26.03
C GLY A 30 -3.94 -10.55 24.96
N LYS A 31 -4.79 -11.50 25.36
CA LYS A 31 -5.68 -12.24 24.44
C LYS A 31 -6.69 -11.34 23.74
N GLU A 32 -7.16 -10.27 24.39
CA GLU A 32 -8.10 -9.29 23.81
C GLU A 32 -7.37 -8.18 23.04
N ASN A 33 -6.06 -8.04 23.22
CA ASN A 33 -5.25 -6.98 22.60
C ASN A 33 -4.52 -7.44 21.34
N GLN A 34 -5.04 -8.46 20.65
CA GLN A 34 -4.36 -9.09 19.51
C GLN A 34 -4.09 -8.11 18.37
N VAL A 35 -5.01 -7.20 18.06
CA VAL A 35 -4.85 -6.24 16.96
C VAL A 35 -3.69 -5.28 17.24
N ALA A 36 -3.65 -4.67 18.42
CA ALA A 36 -2.58 -3.75 18.79
C ALA A 36 -1.23 -4.47 18.95
N ASP A 37 -1.21 -5.68 19.51
CA ASP A 37 0.00 -6.51 19.60
C ASP A 37 0.53 -6.87 18.20
N THR A 38 -0.36 -7.25 17.28
CA THR A 38 0.00 -7.55 15.88
C THR A 38 0.58 -6.34 15.19
N LEU A 39 -0.05 -5.17 15.26
CA LEU A 39 0.47 -3.94 14.64
C LEU A 39 1.80 -3.49 15.26
N SER A 40 1.97 -3.68 16.57
CA SER A 40 3.23 -3.35 17.25
C SER A 40 4.39 -4.26 16.79
N ARG A 41 4.13 -5.52 16.47
CA ARG A 41 5.15 -6.51 16.07
C ARG A 41 5.39 -6.52 14.56
N TYR A 42 4.33 -6.39 13.79
CA TYR A 42 4.33 -6.41 12.33
C TYR A 42 4.12 -4.99 11.82
N HIS A 43 5.15 -4.16 11.97
CA HIS A 43 5.21 -2.93 11.21
C HIS A 43 5.35 -3.32 9.73
N PRO A 44 4.49 -2.83 8.82
CA PRO A 44 4.69 -3.07 7.41
C PRO A 44 6.13 -2.67 7.07
N VAL A 45 6.85 -3.60 6.42
CA VAL A 45 8.21 -3.40 5.92
C VAL A 45 8.29 -2.01 5.34
N LYS A 46 9.32 -1.22 5.71
CA LYS A 46 9.56 0.14 5.21
C LYS A 46 9.31 0.18 3.70
N ILE A 47 8.08 0.50 3.31
CA ILE A 47 7.77 0.86 1.96
C ILE A 47 8.49 2.19 1.84
N ASN A 48 9.42 2.31 0.89
CA ASN A 48 9.96 3.60 0.50
C ASN A 48 8.80 4.36 -0.17
N ALA A 49 7.86 4.80 0.65
CA ALA A 49 6.77 5.66 0.25
C ALA A 49 7.31 7.09 0.29
N LEU A 50 7.09 7.78 -0.81
CA LEU A 50 7.41 9.18 -0.96
C LEU A 50 6.55 9.96 0.06
N GLU A 51 7.18 10.51 1.10
CA GLU A 51 6.49 11.39 2.03
C GLU A 51 5.97 12.59 1.22
N SER A 52 4.69 12.91 1.40
CA SER A 52 3.83 13.72 0.52
C SER A 52 4.24 15.19 0.33
N VAL A 53 5.49 15.58 0.61
CA VAL A 53 5.97 16.97 0.59
C VAL A 53 7.39 17.12 0.05
N LEU A 54 7.84 16.22 -0.83
CA LEU A 54 8.96 16.59 -1.71
C LEU A 54 8.36 17.31 -2.92
N LYS A 55 8.76 18.57 -3.14
CA LYS A 55 8.57 19.29 -4.42
C LYS A 55 9.33 18.52 -5.50
N ILE A 56 8.71 17.46 -5.98
CA ILE A 56 9.29 16.60 -6.99
C ILE A 56 8.91 17.19 -8.33
N ASP A 57 9.93 17.57 -9.09
CA ASP A 57 9.74 18.02 -10.45
C ASP A 57 9.43 16.80 -11.32
N LEU A 58 8.12 16.56 -11.51
CA LEU A 58 7.60 15.44 -12.29
C LEU A 58 8.14 15.44 -13.73
N LYS A 59 8.54 16.61 -14.25
CA LYS A 59 9.14 16.72 -15.60
C LYS A 59 10.51 16.05 -15.66
N ARG A 60 11.36 16.29 -14.66
CA ARG A 60 12.69 15.68 -14.60
C ARG A 60 12.61 14.17 -14.40
N ILE A 61 11.66 13.68 -13.60
CA ILE A 61 11.42 12.24 -13.47
C ILE A 61 10.98 11.63 -14.80
N LEU A 62 10.12 12.31 -15.56
CA LEU A 62 9.70 11.84 -16.86
C LEU A 62 10.89 11.69 -17.81
N GLU A 63 11.78 12.68 -17.85
CA GLU A 63 13.02 12.62 -18.63
C GLU A 63 13.95 11.49 -18.17
N GLU A 64 14.13 11.29 -16.86
CA GLU A 64 14.93 10.19 -16.31
C GLU A 64 14.32 8.81 -16.68
N GLN A 65 12.99 8.68 -16.65
CA GLN A 65 12.28 7.46 -17.09
C GLN A 65 12.33 7.24 -18.60
N GLU A 66 12.39 8.30 -19.41
CA GLU A 66 12.52 8.25 -20.86
C GLU A 66 13.95 7.92 -21.31
N ASN A 67 14.93 7.94 -20.41
CA ASN A 67 16.29 7.49 -20.71
C ASN A 67 16.56 6.05 -20.24
N ASP A 68 15.72 5.49 -19.36
CA ASP A 68 15.87 4.12 -18.86
C ASP A 68 15.05 3.12 -19.70
N GLU A 69 15.74 2.23 -20.42
CA GLU A 69 15.12 1.21 -21.27
C GLU A 69 14.24 0.23 -20.48
N ARG A 70 14.60 -0.13 -19.24
CA ARG A 70 13.79 -1.05 -18.41
C ARG A 70 12.47 -0.42 -18.03
N ILE A 71 12.48 0.88 -17.73
CA ILE A 71 11.26 1.62 -17.36
C ILE A 71 10.37 1.82 -18.60
N LYS A 72 10.94 2.05 -19.78
CA LYS A 72 10.18 2.10 -21.04
C LYS A 72 9.48 0.78 -21.35
N GLU A 73 10.19 -0.33 -21.25
CA GLU A 73 9.63 -1.67 -21.47
C GLU A 73 8.49 -1.93 -20.48
N THR A 74 8.72 -1.64 -19.19
CA THR A 74 7.69 -1.79 -18.15
C THR A 74 6.48 -0.89 -18.43
N ARG A 75 6.69 0.37 -18.85
CA ARG A 75 5.61 1.29 -19.23
C ARG A 75 4.81 0.78 -20.42
N ASN A 76 5.47 0.19 -21.41
CA ASN A 76 4.80 -0.39 -22.57
C ASN A 76 3.98 -1.64 -22.21
N LEU A 77 4.51 -2.51 -21.35
CA LEU A 77 3.77 -3.67 -20.83
C LEU A 77 2.55 -3.26 -20.01
N VAL A 78 2.68 -2.24 -19.16
CA VAL A 78 1.54 -1.72 -18.37
C VAL A 78 0.51 -1.02 -19.27
N LYS A 79 0.93 -0.39 -20.38
CA LYS A 79 -0.02 0.15 -21.36
C LYS A 79 -0.81 -0.94 -22.08
N THR A 80 -0.18 -2.08 -22.33
CA THR A 80 -0.84 -3.21 -23.02
C THR A 80 -1.63 -4.09 -22.06
N GLN A 81 -1.51 -3.91 -20.74
CA GLN A 81 -2.18 -4.74 -19.74
C GLN A 81 -3.14 -3.93 -18.87
N LEU A 82 -4.35 -4.45 -18.68
CA LEU A 82 -5.36 -3.85 -17.81
C LEU A 82 -5.80 -4.88 -16.76
N ILE A 83 -5.96 -4.44 -15.52
CA ILE A 83 -6.56 -5.27 -14.46
C ILE A 83 -7.92 -4.67 -14.12
N GLN A 84 -8.98 -5.42 -14.36
CA GLN A 84 -10.36 -5.04 -13.99
C GLN A 84 -10.98 -6.18 -13.19
N ASP A 85 -11.47 -5.87 -11.99
CA ASP A 85 -12.09 -6.82 -11.06
C ASP A 85 -11.23 -8.08 -10.78
N GLY A 86 -9.91 -7.91 -10.77
CA GLY A 86 -8.94 -9.00 -10.56
C GLY A 86 -8.64 -9.85 -11.80
N ILE A 87 -9.20 -9.51 -12.97
CA ILE A 87 -8.99 -10.20 -14.24
C ILE A 87 -7.95 -9.40 -15.06
N ILE A 88 -6.96 -10.12 -15.61
CA ILE A 88 -5.91 -9.54 -16.46
C ILE A 88 -6.36 -9.56 -17.92
N PHE A 89 -6.29 -8.41 -18.56
CA PHE A 89 -6.53 -8.22 -19.99
C PHE A 89 -5.24 -7.80 -20.68
N THR A 90 -5.03 -8.21 -21.92
CA THR A 90 -3.94 -7.75 -22.78
C THR A 90 -4.53 -7.14 -24.06
N LEU A 91 -3.98 -6.03 -24.53
CA LEU A 91 -4.38 -5.35 -25.74
C LEU A 91 -3.75 -6.04 -26.97
N LYS A 92 -4.59 -6.58 -27.87
CA LYS A 92 -4.16 -7.10 -29.18
C LYS A 92 -4.11 -5.95 -30.20
N GLY A 93 -3.30 -6.10 -31.25
CA GLY A 93 -3.01 -5.05 -32.26
C GLY A 93 -4.22 -4.41 -32.96
N ASN A 94 -5.43 -4.97 -32.84
CA ASN A 94 -6.68 -4.39 -33.34
C ASN A 94 -7.41 -3.50 -32.30
N ASN A 95 -6.72 -3.07 -31.23
CA ASN A 95 -7.33 -2.34 -30.11
C ASN A 95 -8.37 -3.16 -29.31
N GLU A 96 -8.32 -4.49 -29.44
CA GLU A 96 -9.22 -5.42 -28.75
C GLU A 96 -8.56 -5.95 -27.47
N TRP A 97 -9.28 -5.88 -26.35
CA TRP A 97 -8.82 -6.44 -25.07
C TRP A 97 -9.13 -7.93 -25.00
N VAL A 98 -8.11 -8.75 -24.81
CA VAL A 98 -8.24 -10.20 -24.63
C VAL A 98 -7.95 -10.60 -23.19
N ILE A 99 -8.74 -11.51 -22.63
CA ILE A 99 -8.55 -12.01 -21.26
C ILE A 99 -7.38 -12.99 -21.23
N CYS A 100 -6.45 -12.81 -20.30
CA CYS A 100 -5.37 -13.75 -20.05
C CYS A 100 -5.91 -14.95 -19.26
N LEU A 101 -5.96 -16.12 -19.90
CA LEU A 101 -6.36 -17.37 -19.28
C LEU A 101 -5.15 -18.32 -19.19
N PRO A 102 -5.03 -19.14 -18.12
CA PRO A 102 -4.02 -20.19 -18.08
C PRO A 102 -4.24 -21.19 -19.23
N PRO A 103 -3.18 -21.83 -19.73
CA PRO A 103 -3.26 -22.75 -20.86
C PRO A 103 -4.21 -23.94 -20.61
N GLU A 104 -4.45 -24.29 -19.34
CA GLU A 104 -5.36 -25.36 -18.91
C GLU A 104 -6.81 -24.88 -18.62
N SER A 105 -7.12 -23.61 -18.93
CA SER A 105 -8.45 -23.06 -18.66
C SER A 105 -9.52 -23.68 -19.55
N LYS A 106 -10.64 -24.11 -18.95
CA LYS A 106 -11.85 -24.57 -19.66
C LYS A 106 -12.47 -23.51 -20.57
N TYR A 107 -12.12 -22.23 -20.35
CA TYR A 107 -12.61 -21.09 -21.12
C TYR A 107 -11.62 -20.61 -22.18
N GLY A 108 -10.38 -21.12 -22.16
CA GLY A 108 -9.35 -20.78 -23.13
C GLY A 108 -9.48 -21.64 -24.38
N ARG A 109 -9.58 -21.03 -25.55
CA ARG A 109 -9.24 -21.68 -26.82
C ARG A 109 -7.86 -21.16 -27.22
N VAL A 110 -6.96 -22.05 -27.66
CA VAL A 110 -5.72 -21.62 -28.31
C VAL A 110 -6.15 -20.84 -29.54
N LEU A 111 -5.82 -19.54 -29.57
CA LEU A 111 -6.04 -18.73 -30.76
C LEU A 111 -4.97 -19.16 -31.77
N ASP A 112 -5.36 -19.96 -32.76
CA ASP A 112 -4.52 -20.20 -33.94
C ASP A 112 -4.16 -18.82 -34.53
N GLN A 113 -2.86 -18.59 -34.73
CA GLN A 113 -2.36 -17.44 -35.46
C GLN A 113 -2.54 -17.72 -36.95
N ASP A 114 -3.49 -17.03 -37.59
CA ASP A 114 -3.43 -16.73 -39.02
C ASP A 114 -2.54 -15.50 -39.25
#